data_AF-A0A0N4TSH3-F1
#
_entry.id   AF-A0A0N4TSH3-F1
#
_cell.length_a   1.000
_cell.length_b   1.000
_cell.length_c   1.000
_cell.angle_alpha   90.00
_cell.angle_beta   90.00
_cell.angle_gamma   90.00
#
_symmetry.space_group_name_H-M   'P 1'
#
loop_
_entity.id
_entity.type
_entity.pdbx_description
1 polymer ?
#
loop_
_entity_poly.entity_id
_entity_poly.type
_entity_poly.pdbx_seq_one_letter_code
_entity_poly.pdbx_strand_id
1 'polypeptide(L)'
;MNSVNQQIEQSQQLNKNTPYSCYSNRSIIRELQFSVIIDDHRIRGQFIDSLPFAVKFSTENIDFIVQPDVDKMDNIVVLLYGRAQYELSEWKYTAQLRIKTGSAEKQQGVRVVDKLLVEFGNRIPPLSLNVTDTKVKRIKFEMRLINKLYEQLPTFQSGGDVILLFEENEKLYVDKALLAIHSRYMASMLHDAAPNAIIDMCFFDRNDFLELLYQIYATNRPISANLFALSRAAISYKADIILARITKFISNLDMDIISKFQLSIQLELDNTLIELVYDAEQRGIWRELIEEGFEPKSLGTEIYHRIICPAIIKARQHRLGANPYISHLQFNFHMQQYPYTVPLLIPGQTLYVNRGILSLYNINIYDDLEDGYFLRITSKLMTSCTNAGITITDLILKMLQYMYPSQTVVPGPYIRPMMLLAEEHGMKRLLNNLCEMLALEPTLSPTTMLEHFELANRYHHLNLLNANLIRMEGSFKRKVGEMVALEKFDELPDEIQQQILDRLYSGWALNDQRLANVPTTNMERTITLNSGGSKPNEYENDPNLLTFQGMKTADAFGSVEEINIIDA
;
A
#
# COMPACT_ATOMS: atom_id res chain seq x y z
N MET A 1 11.62 10.54 -10.04
CA MET A 1 11.99 11.79 -9.33
C MET A 1 11.95 13.06 -10.19
N ASN A 2 11.48 13.03 -11.45
CA ASN A 2 11.54 14.22 -12.33
C ASN A 2 10.22 15.00 -12.52
N SER A 3 9.06 14.48 -12.12
CA SER A 3 7.77 15.16 -12.40
C SER A 3 7.42 16.30 -11.44
N VAL A 4 7.82 16.21 -10.16
CA VAL A 4 7.56 17.26 -9.16
C VAL A 4 8.49 18.46 -9.36
N ASN A 5 9.77 18.21 -9.67
CA ASN A 5 10.72 19.29 -9.97
C ASN A 5 10.41 19.97 -11.31
N GLN A 6 9.91 19.25 -12.33
CA GLN A 6 9.50 19.85 -13.60
C GLN A 6 8.25 20.74 -13.48
N GLN A 7 7.30 20.41 -12.59
CA GLN A 7 6.16 21.29 -12.31
C GLN A 7 6.56 22.56 -11.55
N ILE A 8 7.60 22.49 -10.71
CA ILE A 8 8.17 23.64 -9.99
C ILE A 8 9.00 24.53 -10.94
N GLU A 9 9.69 23.97 -11.94
CA GLU A 9 10.45 24.77 -12.91
C GLU A 9 9.56 25.45 -13.97
N GLN A 10 8.48 24.79 -14.42
CA GLN A 10 7.54 25.39 -15.37
C GLN A 10 6.72 26.54 -14.77
N SER A 11 6.51 26.55 -13.44
CA SER A 11 5.86 27.66 -12.74
C SER A 11 6.78 28.87 -12.53
N GLN A 12 8.11 28.70 -12.65
CA GLN A 12 9.07 29.79 -12.46
C GLN A 12 9.39 30.58 -13.74
N GLN A 13 9.14 30.04 -14.94
CA GLN A 13 9.52 30.70 -16.20
C GLN A 13 8.47 31.63 -16.84
N LEU A 14 7.21 31.66 -16.37
CA LEU A 14 6.16 32.50 -16.98
C LEU A 14 5.92 33.88 -16.32
N ASN A 15 6.72 34.26 -15.31
CA ASN A 15 6.50 35.47 -14.51
C ASN A 15 7.31 36.70 -14.96
N LYS A 16 7.38 36.94 -16.27
CA LYS A 16 7.86 38.23 -16.81
C LYS A 16 6.77 38.86 -17.68
N ASN A 17 6.18 39.92 -17.12
CA ASN A 17 5.38 40.98 -17.76
C ASN A 17 3.86 40.92 -17.53
N THR A 18 3.41 41.53 -16.43
CA THR A 18 2.32 42.55 -16.44
C THR A 18 2.22 43.19 -15.06
N PRO A 19 2.15 44.54 -14.92
CA PRO A 19 2.14 45.18 -13.61
C PRO A 19 0.77 45.79 -13.29
N TYR A 20 -0.12 45.12 -12.56
CA TYR A 20 -1.19 45.78 -11.78
C TYR A 20 -1.68 44.90 -10.61
N SER A 21 -1.57 45.46 -9.39
CA SER A 21 -2.14 45.06 -8.07
C SER A 21 -1.96 43.62 -7.53
N CYS A 22 -0.79 43.27 -6.98
CA CYS A 22 -0.54 41.97 -6.31
C CYS A 22 -0.04 42.05 -4.85
N TYR A 23 -0.57 42.96 -4.02
CA TYR A 23 -0.04 43.19 -2.65
C TYR A 23 -0.93 42.72 -1.48
N SER A 24 -2.17 42.22 -1.70
CA SER A 24 -3.10 41.95 -0.59
C SER A 24 -3.04 40.55 0.03
N ASN A 25 -2.83 39.49 -0.75
CA ASN A 25 -2.93 38.12 -0.20
C ASN A 25 -1.60 37.58 0.35
N ARG A 26 -0.47 38.06 -0.16
CA ARG A 26 0.87 37.75 0.38
C ARG A 26 1.11 38.31 1.79
N SER A 27 0.47 39.40 2.18
CA SER A 27 0.54 39.92 3.55
C SER A 27 -0.27 39.04 4.50
N ILE A 28 -1.42 38.51 4.06
CA ILE A 28 -2.26 37.61 4.86
C ILE A 28 -1.54 36.29 5.17
N ILE A 29 -0.78 35.74 4.21
CA ILE A 29 0.02 34.52 4.42
C ILE A 29 0.99 34.68 5.60
N ARG A 30 1.62 35.86 5.75
CA ARG A 30 2.56 36.14 6.85
C ARG A 30 1.90 36.11 8.22
N GLU A 31 0.59 36.33 8.28
CA GLU A 31 -0.17 36.38 9.52
C GLU A 31 -0.76 35.02 9.90
N LEU A 32 -0.69 34.02 9.01
CA LEU A 32 -1.18 32.67 9.29
C LEU A 32 -0.30 31.97 10.33
N GLN A 33 -0.95 31.37 11.31
CA GLN A 33 -0.30 30.58 12.36
C GLN A 33 -0.78 29.14 12.29
N PHE A 34 0.18 28.23 12.31
CA PHE A 34 -0.07 26.79 12.22
C PHE A 34 0.21 26.10 13.54
N SER A 35 -0.60 25.08 13.85
CA SER A 35 -0.30 24.15 14.94
C SER A 35 -0.70 22.73 14.54
N VAL A 36 0.13 21.77 14.92
CA VAL A 36 -0.11 20.35 14.66
C VAL A 36 -0.10 19.59 15.99
N ILE A 37 -1.09 18.75 16.18
CA ILE A 37 -1.17 17.77 17.27
C ILE A 37 -1.26 16.39 16.61
N ILE A 38 -0.45 15.44 17.09
CA ILE A 38 -0.44 14.05 16.61
C ILE A 38 -0.59 13.15 17.83
N ASP A 39 -1.58 12.25 17.80
CA ASP A 39 -1.83 11.27 18.87
C ASP A 39 -1.87 11.96 20.25
N ASP A 40 -2.58 13.10 20.34
CA ASP A 40 -2.74 13.96 21.51
C ASP A 40 -1.48 14.69 22.02
N HIS A 41 -0.37 14.60 21.27
CA HIS A 41 0.88 15.32 21.55
C HIS A 41 1.05 16.54 20.64
N ARG A 42 1.36 17.70 21.23
CA ARG A 42 1.65 18.92 20.47
C ARG A 42 3.05 18.86 19.87
N ILE A 43 3.14 18.95 18.54
CA ILE A 43 4.42 18.94 17.84
C ILE A 43 4.94 20.38 17.69
N ARG A 44 6.22 20.59 17.98
CA ARG A 44 6.87 21.90 17.85
C ARG A 44 7.18 22.16 16.37
N GLY A 45 6.65 23.26 15.84
CA GLY A 45 6.92 23.70 14.47
C GLY A 45 8.29 24.39 14.36
N GLN A 46 8.95 24.18 13.22
CA GLN A 46 10.19 24.86 12.82
C GLN A 46 10.02 25.42 11.41
N PHE A 47 10.46 26.65 11.15
CA PHE A 47 10.45 27.19 9.80
C PHE A 47 11.44 26.46 8.89
N ILE A 48 11.12 26.36 7.60
CA ILE A 48 11.99 25.76 6.59
C ILE A 48 12.63 26.90 5.78
N ASP A 49 13.94 27.05 5.85
CA ASP A 49 14.64 28.18 5.21
C ASP A 49 14.51 28.19 3.68
N SER A 50 14.39 27.02 3.06
CA SER A 50 14.26 26.87 1.60
C SER A 50 12.84 27.10 1.07
N LEU A 51 11.83 27.18 1.93
CA LEU A 51 10.42 27.30 1.55
C LEU A 51 9.75 28.48 2.25
N PRO A 52 9.28 29.51 1.52
CA PRO A 52 8.68 30.69 2.13
C PRO A 52 7.52 30.36 3.08
N PHE A 53 7.64 30.78 4.34
CA PHE A 53 6.61 30.64 5.38
C PHE A 53 6.18 29.20 5.71
N ALA A 54 6.85 28.19 5.15
CA ALA A 54 6.55 26.79 5.43
C ALA A 54 7.06 26.42 6.82
N VAL A 55 6.27 25.59 7.52
CA VAL A 55 6.58 25.09 8.85
C VAL A 55 6.62 23.57 8.82
N LYS A 56 7.74 22.98 9.24
CA LYS A 56 7.87 21.55 9.47
C LYS A 56 7.53 21.18 10.92
N PHE A 57 6.84 20.06 11.08
CA PHE A 57 6.47 19.44 12.34
C PHE A 57 7.04 18.01 12.34
N SER A 58 8.21 17.86 12.96
CA SER A 58 8.96 16.61 12.92
C SER A 58 8.41 15.56 13.88
N THR A 59 8.25 14.35 13.38
CA THR A 59 8.05 13.13 14.17
C THR A 59 9.32 12.27 14.14
N GLU A 60 9.25 11.00 14.51
CA GLU A 60 10.40 10.09 14.50
C GLU A 60 10.98 9.89 13.08
N ASN A 61 10.13 9.56 12.10
CA ASN A 61 10.58 9.21 10.74
C ASN A 61 10.11 10.20 9.67
N ILE A 62 9.04 10.95 9.93
CA ILE A 62 8.35 11.81 8.96
C ILE A 62 8.28 13.25 9.46
N ASP A 63 8.57 14.20 8.59
CA ASP A 63 8.30 15.62 8.77
C ASP A 63 6.97 15.97 8.10
N PHE A 64 5.98 16.41 8.88
CA PHE A 64 4.77 16.99 8.33
C PHE A 64 5.00 18.47 8.02
N ILE A 65 4.79 18.86 6.77
CA ILE A 65 5.05 20.20 6.27
C ILE A 65 3.73 20.89 6.00
N VAL A 66 3.57 22.08 6.59
CA VAL A 66 2.48 23.01 6.29
C VAL A 66 3.06 24.16 5.49
N GLN A 67 2.66 24.27 4.24
CA GLN A 67 3.15 25.28 3.32
C GLN A 67 1.98 26.16 2.84
N PRO A 68 1.91 27.42 3.27
CA PRO A 68 1.01 28.38 2.66
C PRO A 68 1.54 28.81 1.29
N ASP A 69 0.65 28.95 0.34
CA ASP A 69 0.92 29.37 -1.03
C ASP A 69 -0.27 30.18 -1.59
N VAL A 70 -0.14 30.64 -2.82
CA VAL A 70 -1.18 31.34 -3.56
C VAL A 70 -1.46 30.58 -4.87
N ASP A 71 -2.73 30.32 -5.17
CA ASP A 71 -3.12 29.66 -6.43
C ASP A 71 -3.02 30.61 -7.65
N LYS A 72 -3.33 30.08 -8.84
CA LYS A 72 -3.34 30.84 -10.10
C LYS A 72 -4.34 32.00 -10.13
N MET A 73 -5.34 31.98 -9.24
CA MET A 73 -6.39 32.99 -9.11
C MET A 73 -6.12 33.97 -7.95
N ASP A 74 -4.90 33.97 -7.42
CA ASP A 74 -4.47 34.75 -6.26
C ASP A 74 -5.17 34.37 -4.94
N ASN A 75 -5.83 33.22 -4.84
CA ASN A 75 -6.43 32.73 -3.59
C ASN A 75 -5.38 32.09 -2.68
N ILE A 76 -5.60 32.22 -1.37
CA ILE A 76 -4.72 31.62 -0.36
C ILE A 76 -4.98 30.13 -0.29
N VAL A 77 -3.92 29.35 -0.47
CA VAL A 77 -3.93 27.88 -0.36
C VAL A 77 -2.96 27.46 0.73
N VAL A 78 -3.34 26.47 1.53
CA VAL A 78 -2.44 25.84 2.50
C VAL A 78 -2.30 24.37 2.15
N LEU A 79 -1.07 23.95 1.85
CA LEU A 79 -0.73 22.57 1.56
C LEU A 79 -0.26 21.88 2.83
N LEU A 80 -0.81 20.71 3.12
CA LEU A 80 -0.35 19.79 4.15
C LEU A 80 0.13 18.49 3.50
N TYR A 81 1.40 18.16 3.68
CA TYR A 81 2.00 16.91 3.18
C TYR A 81 3.08 16.41 4.13
N GLY A 82 3.55 15.18 3.91
CA GLY A 82 4.67 14.63 4.67
C GLY A 82 5.90 14.43 3.80
N ARG A 83 7.08 14.44 4.43
CA ARG A 83 8.37 14.11 3.83
C ARG A 83 9.11 13.18 4.78
N ALA A 84 9.64 12.07 4.28
CA ALA A 84 10.49 11.23 5.09
C ALA A 84 11.81 11.94 5.42
N GLN A 85 12.32 11.73 6.63
CA GLN A 85 13.63 12.25 7.05
C GLN A 85 14.78 11.50 6.38
N TYR A 86 14.53 10.27 5.93
CA TYR A 86 15.48 9.44 5.17
C TYR A 86 15.01 9.30 3.72
N GLU A 87 15.87 9.65 2.76
CA GLU A 87 15.51 9.68 1.33
C GLU A 87 15.17 8.30 0.75
N LEU A 88 15.93 7.27 1.14
CA LEU A 88 15.72 5.89 0.73
C LEU A 88 14.72 5.20 1.67
N SER A 89 13.48 5.67 1.66
CA SER A 89 12.39 5.07 2.44
C SER A 89 11.08 5.00 1.69
N GLU A 90 10.32 3.97 1.99
CA GLU A 90 8.94 3.79 1.58
C GLU A 90 8.04 3.99 2.78
N TRP A 91 7.08 4.90 2.67
CA TRP A 91 6.20 5.20 3.77
C TRP A 91 4.82 5.62 3.29
N LYS A 92 3.82 5.23 4.09
CA LYS A 92 2.43 5.63 3.93
C LYS A 92 1.76 5.68 5.30
N TYR A 93 1.30 6.85 5.70
CA TYR A 93 0.55 7.04 6.93
C TYR A 93 -0.91 7.34 6.62
N THR A 94 -1.82 6.59 7.23
CA THR A 94 -3.25 6.89 7.23
C THR A 94 -3.58 7.61 8.53
N ALA A 95 -4.27 8.75 8.46
CA ALA A 95 -4.56 9.59 9.61
C ALA A 95 -6.02 10.03 9.63
N GLN A 96 -6.62 10.01 10.82
CA GLN A 96 -7.87 10.70 11.10
C GLN A 96 -7.53 12.16 11.40
N LEU A 97 -7.94 13.06 10.53
CA LEU A 97 -7.59 14.48 10.57
C LEU A 97 -8.80 15.32 10.94
N ARG A 98 -8.65 16.16 11.97
CA ARG A 98 -9.54 17.29 12.26
C ARG A 98 -8.83 18.59 11.92
N ILE A 99 -9.50 19.41 11.13
CA ILE A 99 -9.04 20.75 10.78
C ILE A 99 -9.83 21.74 11.63
N LYS A 100 -9.12 22.60 12.36
CA LYS A 100 -9.72 23.69 13.13
C LYS A 100 -9.21 25.04 12.67
N THR A 101 -10.11 26.02 12.61
CA THR A 101 -9.75 27.40 12.24
C THR A 101 -10.07 28.37 13.37
N GLY A 102 -9.39 29.52 13.38
CA GLY A 102 -9.63 30.61 14.32
C GLY A 102 -9.20 31.96 13.76
N SER A 103 -9.78 33.01 14.33
CA SER A 103 -9.46 34.41 14.03
C SER A 103 -8.16 34.84 14.72
N ALA A 104 -7.70 36.07 14.49
CA ALA A 104 -6.53 36.63 15.20
C ALA A 104 -6.74 36.72 16.73
N GLU A 105 -7.99 36.83 17.18
CA GLU A 105 -8.34 36.98 18.60
C GLU A 105 -8.08 35.68 19.36
N LYS A 106 -6.96 35.61 20.08
CA LYS A 106 -6.56 34.40 20.81
C LYS A 106 -7.56 33.93 21.88
N GLN A 107 -8.41 34.83 22.39
CA GLN A 107 -9.44 34.50 23.38
C GLN A 107 -10.59 33.66 22.78
N GLN A 108 -10.85 33.81 21.47
CA GLN A 108 -11.74 32.90 20.76
C GLN A 108 -10.98 31.60 20.48
N GLY A 109 -11.49 30.47 20.99
CA GLY A 109 -10.95 29.14 20.70
C GLY A 109 -11.04 28.79 19.20
N VAL A 110 -10.23 27.83 18.76
CA VAL A 110 -10.32 27.29 17.39
C VAL A 110 -11.52 26.33 17.28
N ARG A 111 -12.23 26.36 16.16
CA ARG A 111 -13.43 25.53 15.90
C ARG A 111 -13.12 24.45 14.88
N VAL A 112 -13.64 23.23 15.08
CA VAL A 112 -13.57 22.17 14.06
C VAL A 112 -14.42 22.60 12.88
N VAL A 113 -13.78 22.70 11.71
CA VAL A 113 -14.46 23.04 10.45
C VAL A 113 -14.51 21.86 9.49
N ASP A 114 -13.61 20.88 9.65
CA ASP A 114 -13.58 19.70 8.80
C ASP A 114 -13.04 18.47 9.55
N LYS A 115 -13.48 17.28 9.12
CA LYS A 115 -13.09 15.97 9.65
C LYS A 115 -13.01 14.98 8.49
N LEU A 116 -11.87 14.34 8.32
CA LEU A 116 -11.65 13.38 7.25
C LEU A 116 -10.66 12.30 7.65
N LEU A 117 -10.71 11.18 6.92
CA LEU A 117 -9.65 10.19 6.92
C LEU A 117 -8.78 10.45 5.69
N VAL A 118 -7.47 10.59 5.87
CA VAL A 118 -6.55 10.99 4.79
C VAL A 118 -5.30 10.12 4.80
N GLU A 119 -4.71 9.89 3.64
CA GLU A 119 -3.39 9.24 3.53
C GLU A 119 -2.31 10.28 3.19
N PHE A 120 -1.12 10.04 3.69
CA PHE A 120 0.12 10.75 3.35
C PHE A 120 1.18 9.71 2.98
N GLY A 121 2.05 10.00 2.01
CA GLY A 121 3.11 9.07 1.62
C GLY A 121 3.95 9.57 0.44
N ASN A 122 4.97 8.82 0.03
CA ASN A 122 5.92 9.22 -1.02
C ASN A 122 5.27 9.64 -2.35
N ARG A 123 4.09 9.09 -2.66
CA ARG A 123 3.41 9.23 -3.97
C ARG A 123 1.96 9.69 -3.83
N ILE A 124 1.60 10.25 -2.67
CA ILE A 124 0.27 10.79 -2.41
C ILE A 124 0.34 12.33 -2.53
N PRO A 125 -0.55 12.96 -3.31
CA PRO A 125 -0.53 14.41 -3.47
C PRO A 125 -0.80 15.13 -2.13
N PRO A 126 -0.33 16.38 -1.95
CA PRO A 126 -0.63 17.18 -0.76
C PRO A 126 -2.13 17.37 -0.55
N LEU A 127 -2.56 17.43 0.73
CA LEU A 127 -3.88 17.93 1.09
C LEU A 127 -3.89 19.44 0.91
N SER A 128 -4.71 19.93 -0.02
CA SER A 128 -4.82 21.33 -0.39
C SER A 128 -6.04 21.98 0.26
N LEU A 129 -5.83 23.09 0.98
CA LEU A 129 -6.87 23.82 1.69
C LEU A 129 -7.01 25.23 1.12
N ASN A 130 -8.09 25.48 0.40
CA ASN A 130 -8.45 26.81 -0.09
C ASN A 130 -9.05 27.63 1.06
N VAL A 131 -8.37 28.70 1.46
CA VAL A 131 -8.80 29.59 2.55
C VAL A 131 -9.61 30.73 1.95
N THR A 132 -10.93 30.62 1.99
CA THR A 132 -11.83 31.59 1.35
C THR A 132 -12.26 32.73 2.28
N ASP A 133 -12.07 32.57 3.58
CA ASP A 133 -12.38 33.59 4.59
C ASP A 133 -11.09 34.27 5.09
N THR A 134 -10.92 35.56 4.77
CA THR A 134 -9.75 36.37 5.14
C THR A 134 -9.61 36.57 6.65
N LYS A 135 -10.65 36.28 7.44
CA LYS A 135 -10.60 36.30 8.91
C LYS A 135 -9.88 35.10 9.50
N VAL A 136 -9.65 34.04 8.73
CA VAL A 136 -8.87 32.89 9.17
C VAL A 136 -7.41 33.31 9.34
N LYS A 137 -6.91 33.26 10.58
CA LYS A 137 -5.51 33.59 10.92
C LYS A 137 -4.80 32.44 11.63
N ARG A 138 -5.55 31.48 12.18
CA ARG A 138 -5.01 30.31 12.87
C ARG A 138 -5.61 29.06 12.25
N ILE A 139 -4.75 28.12 11.88
CA ILE A 139 -5.14 26.80 11.38
C ILE A 139 -4.47 25.74 12.26
N LYS A 140 -5.27 24.82 12.80
CA LYS A 140 -4.80 23.73 13.65
C LYS A 140 -5.19 22.39 13.02
N PHE A 141 -4.21 21.51 12.91
CA PHE A 141 -4.36 20.14 12.48
C PHE A 141 -4.27 19.23 13.72
N GLU A 142 -5.30 18.46 13.98
CA GLU A 142 -5.27 17.39 14.98
C GLU A 142 -5.36 16.06 14.25
N MET A 143 -4.29 15.28 14.31
CA MET A 143 -4.15 13.99 13.65
C MET A 143 -4.13 12.87 14.68
N ARG A 144 -4.82 11.79 14.39
CA ARG A 144 -4.65 10.49 15.05
C ARG A 144 -4.18 9.49 14.00
N LEU A 145 -2.98 8.95 14.17
CA LEU A 145 -2.36 8.06 13.19
C LEU A 145 -2.97 6.67 13.33
N ILE A 146 -3.33 6.08 12.20
CA ILE A 146 -4.12 4.86 12.12
C ILE A 146 -3.22 3.72 11.68
N ASN A 147 -2.71 3.86 10.47
CA ASN A 147 -1.75 2.95 9.90
C ASN A 147 -0.45 3.72 9.68
N LYS A 148 0.64 3.18 10.19
CA LYS A 148 2.00 3.65 9.96
C LYS A 148 2.72 2.58 9.16
N LEU A 149 2.85 2.79 7.85
CA LEU A 149 3.81 2.06 7.03
C LEU A 149 5.06 2.92 6.92
N TYR A 150 6.18 2.41 7.40
CA TYR A 150 7.50 3.02 7.19
C TYR A 150 8.53 1.90 7.07
N GLU A 151 9.29 1.92 5.99
CA GLU A 151 10.40 1.01 5.74
C GLU A 151 11.56 1.80 5.15
N GLN A 152 12.71 1.72 5.80
CA GLN A 152 13.95 2.15 5.19
C GLN A 152 14.40 1.08 4.20
N LEU A 153 14.64 1.50 2.96
CA LEU A 153 15.02 0.58 1.89
C LEU A 153 16.48 0.10 2.09
N PRO A 154 16.76 -1.18 1.83
CA PRO A 154 18.11 -1.72 1.93
C PRO A 154 19.06 -1.05 0.93
N THR A 155 20.26 -0.67 1.39
CA THR A 155 21.28 -0.07 0.54
C THR A 155 22.13 -1.10 -0.21
N PHE A 156 22.02 -2.39 0.17
CA PHE A 156 22.79 -3.52 -0.36
C PHE A 156 24.32 -3.29 -0.34
N GLN A 157 24.81 -2.58 0.68
CA GLN A 157 26.24 -2.30 0.86
C GLN A 157 26.97 -3.40 1.64
N SER A 158 26.24 -4.33 2.25
CA SER A 158 26.78 -5.45 3.03
C SER A 158 25.72 -6.55 3.18
N GLY A 159 26.15 -7.78 3.49
CA GLY A 159 25.27 -8.94 3.62
C GLY A 159 25.01 -9.66 2.30
N GLY A 160 24.68 -10.95 2.35
CA GLY A 160 24.56 -11.79 1.15
C GLY A 160 25.82 -12.62 0.87
N ASP A 161 25.70 -13.56 -0.07
CA ASP A 161 26.75 -14.53 -0.41
C ASP A 161 27.40 -14.30 -1.78
N VAL A 162 26.97 -13.28 -2.53
CA VAL A 162 27.54 -12.88 -3.82
C VAL A 162 27.59 -11.35 -3.95
N ILE A 163 28.59 -10.85 -4.69
CA ILE A 163 28.79 -9.43 -4.96
C ILE A 163 28.55 -9.17 -6.45
N LEU A 164 27.60 -8.30 -6.77
CA LEU A 164 27.34 -7.85 -8.13
C LEU A 164 28.15 -6.57 -8.38
N LEU A 165 29.01 -6.58 -9.40
CA LEU A 165 29.86 -5.47 -9.79
C LEU A 165 29.29 -4.79 -11.03
N PHE A 166 29.06 -3.48 -10.94
CA PHE A 166 28.59 -2.63 -12.03
C PHE A 166 29.70 -1.67 -12.48
N GLU A 167 29.41 -0.83 -13.48
CA GLU A 167 30.29 0.26 -13.88
C GLU A 167 30.68 1.16 -12.70
N GLU A 168 31.78 1.89 -12.86
CA GLU A 168 32.32 2.79 -11.81
C GLU A 168 32.69 2.08 -10.49
N ASN A 169 32.86 0.75 -10.53
CA ASN A 169 33.19 -0.10 -9.38
C ASN A 169 32.11 -0.03 -8.27
N GLU A 170 30.86 0.24 -8.65
CA GLU A 170 29.74 0.15 -7.74
C GLU A 170 29.38 -1.32 -7.46
N LYS A 171 29.02 -1.62 -6.21
CA LYS A 171 28.79 -2.98 -5.73
C LYS A 171 27.44 -3.10 -5.04
N LEU A 172 26.74 -4.20 -5.32
CA LEU A 172 25.56 -4.63 -4.58
C LEU A 172 25.81 -6.03 -4.00
N TYR A 173 25.63 -6.18 -2.69
CA TYR A 173 25.79 -7.46 -2.00
C TYR A 173 24.43 -8.12 -1.85
N VAL A 174 24.32 -9.39 -2.27
CA VAL A 174 23.03 -10.08 -2.49
C VAL A 174 23.12 -11.58 -2.17
N ASP A 175 21.96 -12.18 -1.91
CA ASP A 175 21.78 -13.62 -1.71
C ASP A 175 21.47 -14.30 -3.04
N LYS A 176 22.37 -15.15 -3.54
CA LYS A 176 22.16 -15.85 -4.82
C LYS A 176 20.94 -16.76 -4.80
N ALA A 177 20.58 -17.31 -3.64
CA ALA A 177 19.39 -18.13 -3.48
C ALA A 177 18.09 -17.33 -3.71
N LEU A 178 18.06 -16.04 -3.33
CA LEU A 178 16.95 -15.13 -3.63
C LEU A 178 16.94 -14.70 -5.09
N LEU A 179 18.09 -14.56 -5.75
CA LEU A 179 18.10 -14.28 -7.19
C LEU A 179 17.59 -15.50 -7.99
N ALA A 180 18.06 -16.69 -7.62
CA ALA A 180 17.75 -17.95 -8.29
C ALA A 180 16.26 -18.32 -8.24
N ILE A 181 15.57 -18.01 -7.13
CA ILE A 181 14.13 -18.30 -7.03
C ILE A 181 13.30 -17.40 -7.97
N HIS A 182 13.75 -16.18 -8.24
CA HIS A 182 13.04 -15.22 -9.10
C HIS A 182 13.41 -15.32 -10.58
N SER A 183 14.57 -15.92 -10.91
CA SER A 183 15.04 -16.06 -12.29
C SER A 183 15.84 -17.35 -12.48
N ARG A 184 15.39 -18.20 -13.42
CA ARG A 184 16.16 -19.37 -13.86
C ARG A 184 17.46 -18.98 -14.55
N TYR A 185 17.48 -17.83 -15.22
CA TYR A 185 18.69 -17.29 -15.83
C TYR A 185 19.74 -16.95 -14.77
N MET A 186 19.35 -16.21 -13.71
CA MET A 186 20.26 -15.90 -12.60
C MET A 186 20.64 -17.15 -11.81
N ALA A 187 19.75 -18.12 -11.66
CA ALA A 187 20.11 -19.43 -11.11
C ALA A 187 21.25 -20.06 -11.92
N SER A 188 21.09 -20.22 -13.24
CA SER A 188 22.15 -20.79 -14.09
C SER A 188 23.45 -19.98 -14.04
N MET A 189 23.36 -18.65 -14.01
CA MET A 189 24.52 -17.75 -13.96
C MET A 189 25.31 -17.87 -12.65
N LEU A 190 24.62 -18.12 -11.53
CA LEU A 190 25.18 -18.10 -10.18
C LEU A 190 25.39 -19.48 -9.56
N HIS A 191 25.13 -20.56 -10.31
CA HIS A 191 25.17 -21.93 -9.80
C HIS A 191 26.51 -22.28 -9.15
N ASP A 192 27.61 -22.02 -9.87
CA ASP A 192 28.96 -22.36 -9.42
C ASP A 192 29.67 -21.21 -8.67
N ALA A 193 28.94 -20.11 -8.41
CA ALA A 193 29.49 -18.97 -7.69
C ALA A 193 29.79 -19.35 -6.23
N ALA A 194 31.07 -19.30 -5.86
CA ALA A 194 31.51 -19.46 -4.48
C ALA A 194 31.01 -18.30 -3.59
N PRO A 195 30.94 -18.49 -2.26
CA PRO A 195 30.63 -17.40 -1.35
C PRO A 195 31.58 -16.20 -1.54
N ASN A 196 31.01 -15.00 -1.59
CA ASN A 196 31.69 -13.73 -1.89
C ASN A 196 32.29 -13.62 -3.30
N ALA A 197 31.85 -14.47 -4.25
CA ALA A 197 32.23 -14.31 -5.64
C ALA A 197 31.77 -12.95 -6.17
N ILE A 198 32.62 -12.33 -7.00
CA ILE A 198 32.30 -11.09 -7.70
C ILE A 198 31.79 -11.46 -9.09
N ILE A 199 30.57 -11.02 -9.39
CA ILE A 199 29.89 -11.26 -10.66
C ILE A 199 29.83 -9.94 -11.39
N ASP A 200 30.49 -9.87 -12.54
CA ASP A 200 30.47 -8.72 -13.42
C ASP A 200 29.11 -8.62 -14.11
N MET A 201 28.40 -7.51 -13.85
CA MET A 201 27.10 -7.19 -14.44
C MET A 201 27.24 -6.39 -15.74
N CYS A 202 28.47 -6.20 -16.20
CA CYS A 202 28.84 -5.46 -17.40
C CYS A 202 28.28 -4.02 -17.37
N PHE A 203 27.83 -3.52 -18.52
CA PHE A 203 27.32 -2.17 -18.73
C PHE A 203 25.87 -1.98 -18.27
N PHE A 204 25.34 -2.83 -17.39
CA PHE A 204 23.96 -2.70 -16.92
C PHE A 204 23.85 -1.56 -15.90
N ASP A 205 22.75 -0.79 -15.93
CA ASP A 205 22.55 0.29 -14.97
C ASP A 205 22.27 -0.27 -13.57
N ARG A 206 23.07 0.17 -12.59
CA ARG A 206 22.94 -0.28 -11.20
C ARG A 206 21.59 0.08 -10.60
N ASN A 207 21.06 1.27 -10.85
CA ASN A 207 19.81 1.74 -10.26
C ASN A 207 18.61 0.96 -10.81
N ASP A 208 18.65 0.57 -12.08
CA ASP A 208 17.66 -0.34 -12.67
C ASP A 208 17.67 -1.69 -11.98
N PHE A 209 18.86 -2.26 -11.73
CA PHE A 209 18.96 -3.53 -11.03
C PHE A 209 18.54 -3.41 -9.55
N LEU A 210 18.79 -2.26 -8.92
CA LEU A 210 18.38 -1.97 -7.56
C LEU A 210 16.84 -2.02 -7.40
N GLU A 211 16.09 -1.55 -8.40
CA GLU A 211 14.62 -1.68 -8.43
C GLU A 211 14.17 -3.14 -8.44
N LEU A 212 14.86 -4.00 -9.21
CA LEU A 212 14.61 -5.43 -9.22
C LEU A 212 14.89 -6.06 -7.85
N LEU A 213 15.99 -5.68 -7.19
CA LEU A 213 16.32 -6.17 -5.86
C LEU A 213 15.27 -5.81 -4.80
N TYR A 214 14.73 -4.59 -4.83
CA TYR A 214 13.65 -4.21 -3.91
C TYR A 214 12.43 -5.14 -4.04
N GLN A 215 12.12 -5.60 -5.25
CA GLN A 215 11.04 -6.57 -5.47
C GLN A 215 11.40 -7.99 -5.04
N ILE A 216 12.66 -8.42 -5.22
CA ILE A 216 13.17 -9.75 -4.82
C ILE A 216 13.23 -9.89 -3.30
N TYR A 217 13.70 -8.86 -2.60
CA TYR A 217 13.73 -8.79 -1.14
C TYR A 217 12.36 -8.42 -0.53
N ALA A 218 11.31 -8.42 -1.36
CA ALA A 218 9.90 -8.22 -1.00
C ALA A 218 9.63 -6.95 -0.18
N THR A 219 10.38 -5.87 -0.39
CA THR A 219 10.17 -4.60 0.31
C THR A 219 8.78 -4.04 -0.04
N ASN A 220 8.30 -3.07 0.74
CA ASN A 220 7.06 -2.35 0.49
C ASN A 220 7.16 -1.37 -0.69
N ARG A 221 8.28 -1.36 -1.42
CA ARG A 221 8.42 -0.55 -2.62
C ARG A 221 7.41 -1.00 -3.68
N PRO A 222 6.47 -0.13 -4.11
CA PRO A 222 5.46 -0.53 -5.07
C PRO A 222 6.07 -0.71 -6.46
N ILE A 223 5.47 -1.59 -7.26
CA ILE A 223 5.85 -1.82 -8.68
C ILE A 223 5.82 -0.50 -9.48
N SER A 224 4.90 0.40 -9.15
CA SER A 224 4.77 1.71 -9.79
C SER A 224 5.87 2.71 -9.41
N ALA A 225 6.73 2.42 -8.43
CA ALA A 225 7.76 3.35 -7.95
C ALA A 225 8.70 3.80 -9.08
N ASN A 226 9.16 2.83 -9.87
CA ASN A 226 9.98 3.05 -11.05
C ASN A 226 9.76 1.91 -12.05
N LEU A 227 8.55 1.88 -12.63
CA LEU A 227 8.08 0.79 -13.49
C LEU A 227 9.00 0.54 -14.70
N PHE A 228 9.57 1.60 -15.28
CA PHE A 228 10.49 1.48 -16.43
C PHE A 228 11.79 0.76 -16.06
N ALA A 229 12.46 1.23 -15.01
CA ALA A 229 13.70 0.64 -14.52
C ALA A 229 13.50 -0.83 -14.10
N LEU A 230 12.43 -1.10 -13.35
CA LEU A 230 12.05 -2.44 -12.95
C LEU A 230 11.77 -3.35 -14.16
N SER A 231 11.06 -2.86 -15.17
CA SER A 231 10.73 -3.66 -16.36
C SER A 231 11.99 -4.01 -17.16
N ARG A 232 12.89 -3.02 -17.40
CA ARG A 232 14.17 -3.27 -18.08
C ARG A 232 14.99 -4.34 -17.36
N ALA A 233 15.19 -4.20 -16.04
CA ALA A 233 15.94 -5.18 -15.25
C ALA A 233 15.26 -6.55 -15.24
N ALA A 234 13.94 -6.61 -15.07
CA ALA A 234 13.21 -7.87 -15.07
C ALA A 234 13.29 -8.60 -16.42
N ILE A 235 13.25 -7.88 -17.55
CA ILE A 235 13.42 -8.45 -18.90
C ILE A 235 14.86 -8.94 -19.09
N SER A 236 15.85 -8.09 -18.84
CA SER A 236 17.27 -8.40 -19.07
C SER A 236 17.75 -9.62 -18.28
N TYR A 237 17.27 -9.77 -17.05
CA TYR A 237 17.64 -10.90 -16.18
C TYR A 237 16.59 -12.01 -16.12
N LYS A 238 15.57 -11.99 -17.01
CA LYS A 238 14.50 -13.01 -17.11
C LYS A 238 13.89 -13.34 -15.74
N ALA A 239 13.54 -12.31 -14.99
CA ALA A 239 12.93 -12.45 -13.67
C ALA A 239 11.44 -12.80 -13.80
N ASP A 240 11.14 -14.03 -14.22
CA ASP A 240 9.80 -14.49 -14.60
C ASP A 240 8.73 -14.19 -13.54
N ILE A 241 9.09 -14.35 -12.26
CA ILE A 241 8.18 -14.07 -11.14
C ILE A 241 7.81 -12.57 -11.09
N ILE A 242 8.80 -11.71 -11.28
CA ILE A 242 8.61 -10.26 -11.23
C ILE A 242 7.87 -9.78 -12.47
N LEU A 243 8.19 -10.33 -13.65
CA LEU A 243 7.46 -10.07 -14.89
C LEU A 243 5.97 -10.43 -14.75
N ALA A 244 5.63 -11.58 -14.16
CA ALA A 244 4.25 -11.96 -13.88
C ALA A 244 3.54 -10.98 -12.93
N ARG A 245 4.26 -10.48 -11.91
CA ARG A 245 3.74 -9.43 -11.01
C ARG A 245 3.49 -8.11 -11.74
N ILE A 246 4.38 -7.71 -12.65
CA ILE A 246 4.23 -6.52 -13.49
C ILE A 246 3.02 -6.68 -14.43
N THR A 247 2.87 -7.83 -15.10
CA THR A 247 1.71 -8.13 -15.94
C THR A 247 0.39 -8.00 -15.16
N LYS A 248 0.32 -8.61 -13.97
CA LYS A 248 -0.86 -8.49 -13.09
C LYS A 248 -1.11 -7.05 -12.65
N PHE A 249 -0.06 -6.30 -12.35
CA PHE A 249 -0.17 -4.88 -12.01
C PHE A 249 -0.77 -4.07 -13.17
N ILE A 250 -0.22 -4.18 -14.38
CA ILE A 250 -0.71 -3.46 -15.57
C ILE A 250 -2.15 -3.86 -15.91
N SER A 251 -2.48 -5.15 -15.82
CA SER A 251 -3.83 -5.65 -16.07
C SER A 251 -4.88 -5.02 -15.14
N ASN A 252 -4.50 -4.75 -13.89
CA ASN A 252 -5.36 -4.17 -12.86
C ASN A 252 -5.31 -2.64 -12.78
N LEU A 253 -4.52 -1.96 -13.63
CA LEU A 253 -4.53 -0.49 -13.68
C LEU A 253 -5.93 0.02 -14.04
N ASP A 254 -6.35 1.09 -13.37
CA ASP A 254 -7.57 1.81 -13.69
C ASP A 254 -7.33 2.73 -14.90
N MET A 255 -7.29 2.10 -16.08
CA MET A 255 -7.06 2.75 -17.36
C MET A 255 -7.72 1.93 -18.48
N ASP A 256 -8.00 2.57 -19.62
CA ASP A 256 -8.57 1.88 -20.77
C ASP A 256 -7.59 0.83 -21.35
N ILE A 257 -8.14 -0.15 -22.06
CA ILE A 257 -7.36 -1.28 -22.57
C ILE A 257 -6.33 -0.88 -23.63
N ILE A 258 -6.58 0.16 -24.43
CA ILE A 258 -5.63 0.66 -25.44
C ILE A 258 -4.42 1.28 -24.74
N SER A 259 -4.64 2.09 -23.70
CA SER A 259 -3.58 2.64 -22.86
C SER A 259 -2.74 1.53 -22.20
N LYS A 260 -3.35 0.41 -21.78
CA LYS A 260 -2.61 -0.77 -21.29
C LYS A 260 -1.73 -1.41 -22.36
N PHE A 261 -2.21 -1.51 -23.61
CA PHE A 261 -1.40 -1.99 -24.72
C PHE A 261 -0.21 -1.08 -25.00
N GLN A 262 -0.46 0.24 -25.09
CA GLN A 262 0.59 1.24 -25.32
C GLN A 262 1.64 1.22 -24.22
N LEU A 263 1.23 1.16 -22.96
CA LEU A 263 2.15 1.06 -21.82
C LEU A 263 3.00 -0.22 -21.90
N SER A 264 2.39 -1.36 -22.22
CA SER A 264 3.12 -2.63 -22.35
C SER A 264 4.18 -2.57 -23.44
N ILE A 265 3.87 -1.92 -24.57
CA ILE A 265 4.80 -1.68 -25.68
C ILE A 265 5.95 -0.76 -25.25
N GLN A 266 5.64 0.35 -24.57
CA GLN A 266 6.65 1.30 -24.07
C GLN A 266 7.62 0.67 -23.06
N LEU A 267 7.16 -0.34 -22.32
CA LEU A 267 7.96 -1.09 -21.36
C LEU A 267 8.64 -2.33 -21.96
N GLU A 268 8.45 -2.59 -23.27
CA GLU A 268 8.97 -3.76 -23.99
C GLU A 268 8.50 -5.10 -23.38
N LEU A 269 7.29 -5.12 -22.81
CA LEU A 269 6.69 -6.27 -22.14
C LEU A 269 5.83 -7.09 -23.11
N ASP A 270 6.46 -7.78 -24.04
CA ASP A 270 5.78 -8.57 -25.08
C ASP A 270 4.79 -9.59 -24.51
N ASN A 271 5.21 -10.33 -23.46
CA ASN A 271 4.34 -11.33 -22.82
C ASN A 271 3.13 -10.70 -22.14
N THR A 272 3.28 -9.52 -21.52
CA THR A 272 2.17 -8.76 -20.96
C THR A 272 1.19 -8.35 -22.06
N LEU A 273 1.69 -7.85 -23.20
CA LEU A 273 0.85 -7.49 -24.33
C LEU A 273 0.08 -8.71 -24.88
N ILE A 274 0.75 -9.86 -24.99
CA ILE A 274 0.13 -11.12 -25.42
C ILE A 274 -1.03 -11.49 -24.49
N GLU A 275 -0.82 -11.47 -23.17
CA GLU A 275 -1.85 -11.80 -22.18
C GLU A 275 -3.04 -10.83 -22.24
N LEU A 276 -2.78 -9.51 -22.31
CA LEU A 276 -3.84 -8.51 -22.41
C LEU A 276 -4.69 -8.66 -23.68
N VAL A 277 -4.05 -8.90 -24.83
CA VAL A 277 -4.76 -9.11 -26.11
C VAL A 277 -5.53 -10.42 -26.09
N TYR A 278 -4.94 -11.49 -25.54
CA TYR A 278 -5.60 -12.77 -25.38
C TYR A 278 -6.88 -12.63 -24.56
N ASP A 279 -6.80 -11.95 -23.41
CA ASP A 279 -7.94 -11.71 -22.53
C ASP A 279 -8.99 -10.80 -23.18
N ALA A 280 -8.57 -9.75 -23.91
CA ALA A 280 -9.48 -8.87 -24.63
C ALA A 280 -10.28 -9.62 -25.72
N GLU A 281 -9.64 -10.51 -26.47
CA GLU A 281 -10.34 -11.35 -27.47
C GLU A 281 -11.27 -12.36 -26.80
N GLN A 282 -10.84 -13.02 -25.73
CA GLN A 282 -11.67 -13.97 -24.96
C GLN A 282 -12.94 -13.33 -24.39
N ARG A 283 -12.86 -12.05 -24.01
CA ARG A 283 -13.99 -11.29 -23.43
C ARG A 283 -14.83 -10.57 -24.47
N GLY A 284 -14.47 -10.62 -25.76
CA GLY A 284 -15.16 -9.89 -26.83
C GLY A 284 -14.78 -8.42 -26.98
N ILE A 285 -14.05 -7.85 -26.00
CA ILE A 285 -13.58 -6.46 -25.98
C ILE A 285 -12.77 -6.12 -27.24
N TRP A 286 -11.93 -7.03 -27.72
CA TRP A 286 -11.14 -6.81 -28.93
C TRP A 286 -11.99 -6.52 -30.18
N ARG A 287 -13.15 -7.18 -30.29
CA ARG A 287 -14.08 -6.97 -31.40
C ARG A 287 -14.78 -5.62 -31.27
N GLU A 288 -15.24 -5.29 -30.06
CA GLU A 288 -15.88 -4.01 -29.75
C GLU A 288 -14.97 -2.84 -30.13
N LEU A 289 -13.68 -2.89 -29.76
CA LEU A 289 -12.71 -1.87 -30.14
C LEU A 289 -12.63 -1.66 -31.66
N ILE A 290 -12.58 -2.74 -32.44
CA ILE A 290 -12.53 -2.66 -33.91
C ILE A 290 -13.81 -2.06 -34.47
N GLU A 291 -14.97 -2.43 -33.93
CA GLU A 291 -16.27 -1.88 -34.33
C GLU A 291 -16.39 -0.38 -34.00
N GLU A 292 -15.77 0.06 -32.91
CA GLU A 292 -15.63 1.47 -32.51
C GLU A 292 -14.58 2.25 -33.34
N GLY A 293 -13.91 1.60 -34.29
CA GLY A 293 -12.95 2.24 -35.21
C GLY A 293 -11.50 2.20 -34.74
N PHE A 294 -11.15 1.41 -33.73
CA PHE A 294 -9.75 1.17 -33.36
C PHE A 294 -9.01 0.45 -34.50
N GLU A 295 -7.88 1.03 -34.92
CA GLU A 295 -6.98 0.40 -35.90
C GLU A 295 -5.81 -0.29 -35.18
N PRO A 296 -5.75 -1.64 -35.09
CA PRO A 296 -4.70 -2.33 -34.35
C PRO A 296 -3.27 -2.07 -34.84
N LYS A 297 -3.11 -1.73 -36.12
CA LYS A 297 -1.81 -1.39 -36.72
C LYS A 297 -1.26 -0.05 -36.20
N SER A 298 -2.09 0.81 -35.61
CA SER A 298 -1.65 2.05 -34.95
C SER A 298 -0.70 1.79 -33.78
N LEU A 299 -0.76 0.60 -33.17
CA LEU A 299 0.17 0.16 -32.12
C LEU A 299 1.56 -0.23 -32.67
N GLY A 300 1.75 -0.23 -33.99
CA GLY A 300 2.97 -0.62 -34.67
C GLY A 300 2.76 -1.85 -35.55
N THR A 301 3.10 -1.72 -36.84
CA THR A 301 2.91 -2.79 -37.83
C THR A 301 3.62 -4.08 -37.44
N GLU A 302 4.85 -4.00 -36.92
CA GLU A 302 5.62 -5.18 -36.53
C GLU A 302 4.99 -5.89 -35.31
N ILE A 303 4.64 -5.12 -34.28
CA ILE A 303 3.98 -5.58 -33.06
C ILE A 303 2.66 -6.27 -33.41
N TYR A 304 1.87 -5.67 -34.30
CA TYR A 304 0.61 -6.24 -34.75
C TYR A 304 0.79 -7.63 -35.37
N HIS A 305 1.73 -7.81 -36.30
CA HIS A 305 1.91 -9.08 -36.98
C HIS A 305 2.64 -10.13 -36.13
N ARG A 306 3.63 -9.74 -35.33
CA ARG A 306 4.48 -10.67 -34.57
C ARG A 306 3.93 -11.06 -33.22
N ILE A 307 3.16 -10.19 -32.58
CA ILE A 307 2.71 -10.37 -31.18
C ILE A 307 1.19 -10.48 -31.12
N ILE A 308 0.47 -9.48 -31.63
CA ILE A 308 -1.00 -9.36 -31.48
C ILE A 308 -1.74 -10.45 -32.26
N CYS A 309 -1.47 -10.60 -33.56
CA CYS A 309 -2.14 -11.59 -34.41
C CYS A 309 -2.01 -13.03 -33.87
N PRO A 310 -0.80 -13.51 -33.50
CA PRO A 310 -0.66 -14.82 -32.86
C PRO A 310 -1.45 -14.97 -31.56
N ALA A 311 -1.50 -13.93 -30.71
CA ALA A 311 -2.26 -13.96 -29.46
C ALA A 311 -3.77 -14.13 -29.72
N ILE A 312 -4.33 -13.42 -30.70
CA ILE A 312 -5.75 -13.54 -31.10
C ILE A 312 -6.05 -14.94 -31.65
N ILE A 313 -5.19 -15.47 -32.53
CA ILE A 313 -5.36 -16.82 -33.08
C ILE A 313 -5.37 -17.85 -31.95
N LYS A 314 -4.42 -17.72 -31.02
CA LYS A 314 -4.33 -18.60 -29.84
C LYS A 314 -5.57 -18.51 -28.97
N ALA A 315 -6.09 -17.30 -28.72
CA ALA A 315 -7.34 -17.08 -27.99
C ALA A 315 -8.50 -17.82 -28.66
N ARG A 316 -8.71 -17.67 -29.96
CA ARG A 316 -9.82 -18.31 -30.68
C ARG A 316 -9.78 -19.85 -30.67
N GLN A 317 -8.59 -20.43 -30.53
CA GLN A 317 -8.40 -21.88 -30.48
C GLN A 317 -8.71 -22.48 -29.09
N HIS A 318 -8.70 -21.67 -28.03
CA HIS A 318 -8.91 -22.14 -26.67
C HIS A 318 -10.37 -21.96 -26.23
N ARG A 319 -10.82 -22.80 -25.30
CA ARG A 319 -12.15 -22.65 -24.68
C ARG A 319 -12.22 -21.35 -23.91
N LEU A 320 -13.42 -20.73 -23.90
CA LEU A 320 -13.68 -19.52 -23.13
C LEU A 320 -13.25 -19.69 -21.67
N GLY A 321 -12.43 -18.75 -21.19
CA GLY A 321 -11.92 -18.75 -19.82
C GLY A 321 -10.74 -19.69 -19.55
N ALA A 322 -10.24 -20.41 -20.57
CA ALA A 322 -8.98 -21.15 -20.43
C ALA A 322 -7.81 -20.15 -20.39
N ASN A 323 -6.99 -20.23 -19.34
CA ASN A 323 -5.73 -19.49 -19.27
C ASN A 323 -4.58 -20.43 -19.70
N PRO A 324 -4.00 -20.25 -20.90
CA PRO A 324 -2.90 -21.08 -21.38
C PRO A 324 -1.55 -20.68 -20.74
N TYR A 325 -1.51 -19.55 -20.02
CA TYR A 325 -0.36 -19.07 -19.27
C TYR A 325 -0.51 -19.54 -17.82
N ILE A 326 -0.51 -20.87 -17.64
CA ILE A 326 -0.49 -21.48 -16.31
C ILE A 326 0.76 -20.97 -15.59
N SER A 327 0.56 -20.38 -14.40
CA SER A 327 1.64 -19.89 -13.57
C SER A 327 2.50 -21.06 -13.09
N HIS A 328 3.60 -21.33 -13.79
CA HIS A 328 4.68 -22.23 -13.37
C HIS A 328 5.45 -21.72 -12.12
N LEU A 329 4.79 -20.92 -11.28
CA LEU A 329 5.35 -20.17 -10.17
C LEU A 329 5.26 -20.92 -8.83
N GLN A 330 4.72 -22.15 -8.82
CA GLN A 330 4.67 -22.95 -7.60
C GLN A 330 6.02 -23.62 -7.36
N PHE A 331 6.63 -23.29 -6.23
CA PHE A 331 7.86 -23.92 -5.78
C PHE A 331 7.57 -25.34 -5.26
N ASN A 332 8.38 -26.30 -5.69
CA ASN A 332 8.25 -27.70 -5.25
C ASN A 332 9.09 -27.95 -3.99
N PHE A 333 8.43 -28.00 -2.84
CA PHE A 333 9.07 -28.27 -1.54
C PHE A 333 9.54 -29.72 -1.37
N HIS A 334 9.26 -30.64 -2.29
CA HIS A 334 9.68 -32.04 -2.17
C HIS A 334 10.92 -32.37 -2.99
N MET A 335 11.42 -31.42 -3.79
CA MET A 335 12.61 -31.60 -4.61
C MET A 335 13.73 -30.66 -4.17
N GLN A 336 14.91 -31.23 -3.92
CA GLN A 336 16.09 -30.45 -3.64
C GLN A 336 16.57 -29.73 -4.91
N GLN A 337 16.88 -28.44 -4.76
CA GLN A 337 17.51 -27.61 -5.78
C GLN A 337 18.84 -27.11 -5.20
N TYR A 338 19.89 -27.89 -5.38
CA TYR A 338 21.25 -27.50 -4.99
C TYR A 338 21.76 -26.40 -5.93
N PRO A 339 22.49 -25.37 -5.46
CA PRO A 339 22.89 -25.09 -4.06
C PRO A 339 21.92 -24.20 -3.27
N TYR A 340 20.72 -23.91 -3.80
CA TYR A 340 19.83 -22.86 -3.26
C TYR A 340 18.94 -23.30 -2.10
N THR A 341 18.78 -24.61 -1.90
CA THR A 341 17.84 -25.18 -0.94
C THR A 341 18.51 -25.95 0.18
N VAL A 342 17.76 -26.11 1.27
CA VAL A 342 18.13 -26.80 2.50
C VAL A 342 16.98 -27.67 2.98
N PRO A 343 17.25 -28.83 3.60
CA PRO A 343 16.21 -29.64 4.22
C PRO A 343 15.66 -28.95 5.47
N LEU A 344 14.33 -28.87 5.54
CA LEU A 344 13.51 -28.47 6.68
C LEU A 344 12.75 -29.70 7.18
N LEU A 345 13.10 -30.14 8.38
CA LEU A 345 12.50 -31.30 9.04
C LEU A 345 11.20 -30.89 9.72
N ILE A 346 10.10 -31.52 9.32
CA ILE A 346 8.78 -31.38 9.94
C ILE A 346 8.27 -32.76 10.39
N PRO A 347 7.29 -32.84 11.31
CA PRO A 347 6.76 -34.13 11.75
C PRO A 347 6.32 -35.02 10.59
N GLY A 348 7.04 -36.13 10.40
CA GLY A 348 6.73 -37.14 9.38
C GLY A 348 7.17 -36.82 7.94
N GLN A 349 7.84 -35.69 7.68
CA GLN A 349 8.26 -35.33 6.31
C GLN A 349 9.49 -34.39 6.30
N THR A 350 10.28 -34.47 5.22
CA THR A 350 11.33 -33.48 4.91
C THR A 350 10.87 -32.61 3.75
N LEU A 351 10.94 -31.30 3.93
CA LEU A 351 10.73 -30.30 2.88
C LEU A 351 12.07 -29.69 2.49
N TYR A 352 12.22 -29.21 1.26
CA TYR A 352 13.37 -28.45 0.81
C TYR A 352 12.95 -27.01 0.63
N VAL A 353 13.59 -26.10 1.35
CA VAL A 353 13.26 -24.67 1.39
C VAL A 353 14.45 -23.84 0.94
N ASN A 354 14.18 -22.68 0.35
CA ASN A 354 15.19 -21.79 -0.19
C ASN A 354 15.88 -21.04 0.95
N ARG A 355 17.23 -21.10 0.99
CA ARG A 355 18.05 -20.48 2.04
C ARG A 355 17.81 -18.97 2.14
N GLY A 356 17.65 -18.33 1.00
CA GLY A 356 17.37 -16.90 0.89
C GLY A 356 16.04 -16.50 1.53
N ILE A 357 14.98 -17.30 1.33
CA ILE A 357 13.67 -17.04 1.96
C ILE A 357 13.73 -17.21 3.48
N LEU A 358 14.46 -18.21 3.98
CA LEU A 358 14.66 -18.37 5.43
C LEU A 358 15.37 -17.16 6.04
N SER A 359 16.44 -16.70 5.39
CA SER A 359 17.18 -15.49 5.77
C SER A 359 16.27 -14.25 5.77
N LEU A 360 15.49 -14.06 4.70
CA LEU A 360 14.60 -12.92 4.53
C LEU A 360 13.56 -12.75 5.64
N TYR A 361 13.13 -13.86 6.25
CA TYR A 361 12.15 -13.89 7.33
C TYR A 361 12.76 -14.06 8.73
N ASN A 362 14.10 -14.10 8.84
CA ASN A 362 14.84 -14.27 10.09
C ASN A 362 14.30 -15.43 10.94
N ILE A 363 14.10 -16.59 10.34
CA ILE A 363 13.62 -17.76 11.09
C ILE A 363 14.74 -18.18 12.05
N ASN A 364 14.48 -18.13 13.35
CA ASN A 364 15.36 -18.70 14.36
C ASN A 364 15.25 -20.21 14.26
N ILE A 365 16.21 -20.83 13.60
CA ILE A 365 16.25 -22.28 13.47
C ILE A 365 17.43 -22.81 14.27
N TYR A 366 17.23 -23.94 14.95
CA TYR A 366 18.31 -24.63 15.64
C TYR A 366 19.16 -25.37 14.61
N ASP A 367 20.41 -24.95 14.46
CA ASP A 367 21.44 -25.61 13.64
C ASP A 367 21.97 -26.84 14.38
N ASP A 368 21.15 -27.87 14.53
CA ASP A 368 21.60 -29.15 15.09
C ASP A 368 21.18 -30.28 14.15
N LEU A 369 22.06 -30.52 13.16
CA LEU A 369 22.39 -31.80 12.51
C LEU A 369 22.91 -31.50 11.08
N GLU A 370 24.24 -31.49 10.94
CA GLU A 370 25.12 -31.53 9.75
C GLU A 370 24.73 -30.88 8.39
N ASP A 371 23.49 -30.46 8.11
CA ASP A 371 23.06 -29.67 6.94
C ASP A 371 21.55 -29.31 6.92
N GLY A 372 20.80 -29.45 8.04
CA GLY A 372 19.33 -29.29 8.05
C GLY A 372 18.75 -28.43 9.17
N TYR A 373 17.52 -27.95 8.91
CA TYR A 373 16.77 -27.02 9.75
C TYR A 373 15.58 -27.70 10.43
N PHE A 374 15.31 -27.42 11.71
CA PHE A 374 14.19 -27.99 12.46
C PHE A 374 13.28 -26.94 13.11
N LEU A 375 11.97 -27.03 12.87
CA LEU A 375 10.96 -26.20 13.55
C LEU A 375 10.48 -26.89 14.83
N ARG A 376 10.87 -26.35 15.98
CA ARG A 376 10.32 -26.71 17.28
C ARG A 376 8.80 -26.56 17.30
N ILE A 377 8.12 -27.66 17.63
CA ILE A 377 6.67 -27.70 17.83
C ILE A 377 6.34 -27.69 19.32
N THR A 378 5.57 -26.71 19.77
CA THR A 378 5.11 -26.61 21.17
C THR A 378 3.72 -27.22 21.36
N SER A 379 3.40 -27.60 22.60
CA SER A 379 2.03 -28.06 22.95
C SER A 379 0.99 -26.95 22.76
N LYS A 380 1.38 -25.69 22.95
CA LYS A 380 0.53 -24.52 22.72
C LYS A 380 0.15 -24.39 21.24
N LEU A 381 1.11 -24.57 20.34
CA LEU A 381 0.88 -24.58 18.90
C LEU A 381 -0.02 -25.74 18.49
N MET A 382 0.23 -26.96 19.01
CA MET A 382 -0.63 -28.12 18.77
C MET A 382 -2.09 -27.84 19.13
N THR A 383 -2.35 -27.30 20.32
CA THR A 383 -3.70 -26.95 20.77
C THR A 383 -4.33 -25.89 19.88
N SER A 384 -3.58 -24.86 19.48
CA SER A 384 -4.05 -23.81 18.56
C SER A 384 -4.49 -24.39 17.21
N CYS A 385 -3.68 -25.29 16.64
CA CYS A 385 -4.00 -26.01 15.41
C CYS A 385 -5.24 -26.89 15.55
N THR A 386 -5.36 -27.65 16.64
CA THR A 386 -6.54 -28.51 16.91
C THR A 386 -7.81 -27.69 17.04
N ASN A 387 -7.77 -26.56 17.75
CA ASN A 387 -8.92 -25.66 17.88
C ASN A 387 -9.34 -25.04 16.54
N ALA A 388 -8.38 -24.80 15.64
CA ALA A 388 -8.63 -24.32 14.29
C ALA A 388 -9.00 -25.44 13.28
N GLY A 389 -8.98 -26.71 13.70
CA GLY A 389 -9.28 -27.86 12.84
C GLY A 389 -8.23 -28.12 11.75
N ILE A 390 -6.97 -27.76 11.98
CA ILE A 390 -5.86 -27.92 11.00
C ILE A 390 -4.72 -28.77 11.56
N THR A 391 -3.91 -29.36 10.67
CA THR A 391 -2.68 -30.06 11.05
C THR A 391 -1.46 -29.12 11.06
N ILE A 392 -0.42 -29.48 11.80
CA ILE A 392 0.85 -28.73 11.80
C ILE A 392 1.52 -28.75 10.43
N THR A 393 1.50 -29.90 9.76
CA THR A 393 2.08 -30.05 8.43
C THR A 393 1.40 -29.10 7.44
N ASP A 394 0.08 -29.02 7.47
CA ASP A 394 -0.67 -28.07 6.63
C ASP A 394 -0.37 -26.61 6.99
N LEU A 395 -0.23 -26.30 8.29
CA LEU A 395 0.16 -24.96 8.74
C LEU A 395 1.51 -24.54 8.16
N ILE A 396 2.52 -25.40 8.25
CA ILE A 396 3.87 -25.11 7.76
C ILE A 396 3.87 -24.98 6.23
N LEU A 397 3.17 -25.88 5.52
CA LEU A 397 3.04 -25.78 4.06
C LEU A 397 2.38 -24.47 3.64
N LYS A 398 1.30 -24.06 4.32
CA LYS A 398 0.61 -22.78 4.04
C LYS A 398 1.49 -21.57 4.36
N MET A 399 2.25 -21.63 5.44
CA MET A 399 3.23 -20.61 5.80
C MET A 399 4.28 -20.46 4.68
N LEU A 400 4.88 -21.55 4.24
CA LEU A 400 5.89 -21.53 3.16
C LEU A 400 5.30 -21.03 1.84
N GLN A 401 4.09 -21.47 1.47
CA GLN A 401 3.41 -20.98 0.26
C GLN A 401 3.13 -19.47 0.30
N TYR A 402 2.91 -18.91 1.49
CA TYR A 402 2.75 -17.46 1.68
C TYR A 402 4.08 -16.70 1.66
N MET A 403 5.12 -17.24 2.30
CA MET A 403 6.45 -16.61 2.36
C MET A 403 7.14 -16.54 0.99
N TYR A 404 6.84 -17.50 0.12
CA TYR A 404 7.40 -17.57 -1.22
C TYR A 404 6.78 -16.53 -2.16
N PRO A 405 7.45 -16.17 -3.27
CA PRO A 405 7.03 -15.07 -4.13
C PRO A 405 5.64 -15.18 -4.75
N SER A 406 5.06 -16.38 -4.78
CA SER A 406 3.67 -16.61 -5.19
C SER A 406 2.64 -15.98 -4.23
N GLN A 407 3.03 -15.70 -2.97
CA GLN A 407 2.23 -15.06 -1.92
C GLN A 407 0.79 -15.55 -1.88
N THR A 408 0.60 -16.86 -1.71
CA THR A 408 -0.75 -17.41 -1.64
C THR A 408 -1.52 -16.83 -0.46
N VAL A 409 -2.78 -16.44 -0.67
CA VAL A 409 -3.64 -15.92 0.40
C VAL A 409 -3.71 -16.91 1.55
N VAL A 410 -3.41 -16.44 2.77
CA VAL A 410 -3.51 -17.25 3.99
C VAL A 410 -4.98 -17.36 4.38
N PRO A 411 -5.56 -18.57 4.44
CA PRO A 411 -6.95 -18.71 4.85
C PRO A 411 -7.11 -18.39 6.35
N GLY A 412 -8.25 -17.80 6.74
CA GLY A 412 -8.54 -17.35 8.11
C GLY A 412 -8.18 -18.33 9.23
N PRO A 413 -8.52 -19.64 9.14
CA PRO A 413 -8.18 -20.62 10.19
C PRO A 413 -6.68 -20.78 10.46
N TYR A 414 -5.83 -20.43 9.49
CA TYR A 414 -4.38 -20.56 9.61
C TYR A 414 -3.73 -19.33 10.24
N ILE A 415 -4.37 -18.16 10.22
CA ILE A 415 -3.76 -16.89 10.64
C ILE A 415 -3.31 -16.96 12.10
N ARG A 416 -4.22 -17.28 13.04
CA ARG A 416 -3.93 -17.29 14.49
C ARG A 416 -2.87 -18.34 14.87
N PRO A 417 -2.93 -19.61 14.41
CA PRO A 417 -1.85 -20.56 14.62
C PRO A 417 -0.52 -20.13 13.98
N MET A 418 -0.55 -19.52 12.79
CA MET A 418 0.66 -19.07 12.09
C MET A 418 1.32 -17.88 12.80
N MET A 419 0.55 -16.99 13.42
CA MET A 419 1.10 -15.91 14.25
C MET A 419 1.84 -16.46 15.47
N LEU A 420 1.26 -17.47 16.13
CA LEU A 420 1.92 -18.13 17.26
C LEU A 420 3.23 -18.80 16.82
N LEU A 421 3.22 -19.51 15.69
CA LEU A 421 4.44 -20.08 15.10
C LEU A 421 5.46 -18.98 14.76
N ALA A 422 5.02 -17.87 14.17
CA ALA A 422 5.89 -16.74 13.83
C ALA A 422 6.55 -16.11 15.07
N GLU A 423 5.80 -15.94 16.15
CA GLU A 423 6.30 -15.46 17.44
C GLU A 423 7.34 -16.44 18.03
N GLU A 424 7.01 -17.74 18.12
CA GLU A 424 7.87 -18.76 18.73
C GLU A 424 9.22 -18.95 18.00
N HIS A 425 9.27 -18.64 16.69
CA HIS A 425 10.46 -18.78 15.85
C HIS A 425 11.07 -17.43 15.42
N GLY A 426 10.68 -16.32 16.04
CA GLY A 426 11.28 -15.01 15.79
C GLY A 426 11.03 -14.40 14.41
N MET A 427 10.04 -14.91 13.67
CA MET A 427 9.69 -14.49 12.30
C MET A 427 8.92 -13.15 12.30
N LYS A 428 9.57 -12.06 12.75
CA LYS A 428 8.95 -10.74 12.96
C LYS A 428 8.24 -10.21 11.72
N ARG A 429 8.84 -10.40 10.53
CA ARG A 429 8.26 -9.95 9.26
C ARG A 429 6.96 -10.67 8.95
N LEU A 430 6.93 -11.99 9.12
CA LEU A 430 5.72 -12.78 8.92
C LEU A 430 4.63 -12.38 9.94
N LEU A 431 5.03 -12.21 11.21
CA LEU A 431 4.11 -11.81 12.28
C LEU A 431 3.47 -10.44 11.97
N ASN A 432 4.26 -9.45 11.57
CA ASN A 432 3.74 -8.14 11.17
C ASN A 432 2.76 -8.25 9.99
N ASN A 433 3.11 -9.01 8.95
CA ASN A 433 2.22 -9.22 7.80
C ASN A 433 0.88 -9.86 8.22
N LEU A 434 0.91 -10.84 9.12
CA LEU A 434 -0.31 -11.49 9.63
C LEU A 434 -1.16 -10.54 10.48
N CYS A 435 -0.53 -9.67 11.28
CA CYS A 435 -1.22 -8.62 12.02
C CYS A 435 -1.89 -7.60 11.09
N GLU A 436 -1.24 -7.22 9.98
CA GLU A 436 -1.85 -6.36 8.94
C GLU A 436 -3.05 -7.06 8.27
N MET A 437 -2.99 -8.37 8.03
CA MET A 437 -4.16 -9.13 7.55
C MET A 437 -5.32 -9.10 8.55
N LEU A 438 -5.06 -9.27 9.85
CA LEU A 438 -6.07 -9.13 10.89
C LEU A 438 -6.64 -7.71 10.98
N ALA A 439 -5.82 -6.69 10.71
CA ALA A 439 -6.27 -5.30 10.65
C ALA A 439 -7.25 -5.04 9.49
N LEU A 440 -7.35 -5.96 8.52
CA LEU A 440 -8.34 -5.97 7.46
C LEU A 440 -9.50 -6.96 7.72
N GLU A 441 -9.36 -7.90 8.66
CA GLU A 441 -10.41 -8.86 9.02
C GLU A 441 -11.63 -8.11 9.63
N PRO A 442 -12.85 -8.32 9.10
CA PRO A 442 -14.04 -7.67 9.65
C PRO A 442 -14.37 -8.22 11.04
N THR A 443 -14.42 -7.34 12.04
CA THR A 443 -14.87 -7.70 13.40
C THR A 443 -16.39 -7.78 13.42
N LEU A 444 -16.96 -8.98 13.27
CA LEU A 444 -18.41 -9.19 13.22
C LEU A 444 -19.07 -9.35 14.60
N SER A 445 -18.28 -9.66 15.63
CA SER A 445 -18.73 -9.91 17.01
C SER A 445 -17.90 -9.12 18.04
N PRO A 446 -18.48 -8.77 19.20
CA PRO A 446 -17.74 -8.13 20.30
C PRO A 446 -16.53 -8.96 20.76
N THR A 447 -16.67 -10.28 20.74
CA THR A 447 -15.60 -11.22 21.14
C THR A 447 -14.42 -11.20 20.19
N THR A 448 -14.66 -11.18 18.87
CA THR A 448 -13.59 -11.09 17.87
C THR A 448 -12.90 -9.73 17.91
N MET A 449 -13.65 -8.66 18.18
CA MET A 449 -13.04 -7.34 18.37
C MET A 449 -12.14 -7.29 19.60
N LEU A 450 -12.58 -7.87 20.72
CA LEU A 450 -11.79 -7.97 21.93
C LEU A 450 -10.51 -8.80 21.71
N GLU A 451 -10.63 -9.94 21.02
CA GLU A 451 -9.49 -10.77 20.63
C GLU A 451 -8.46 -9.95 19.82
N HIS A 452 -8.90 -9.08 18.90
CA HIS A 452 -7.95 -8.25 18.15
C HIS A 452 -7.18 -7.27 19.04
N PHE A 453 -7.79 -6.72 20.10
CA PHE A 453 -7.09 -5.91 21.09
C PHE A 453 -6.09 -6.74 21.89
N GLU A 454 -6.45 -7.96 22.30
CA GLU A 454 -5.56 -8.90 22.98
C GLU A 454 -4.33 -9.24 22.11
N LEU A 455 -4.55 -9.54 20.82
CA LEU A 455 -3.49 -9.86 19.87
C LEU A 455 -2.62 -8.64 19.56
N ALA A 456 -3.22 -7.45 19.38
CA ALA A 456 -2.48 -6.22 19.17
C ALA A 456 -1.56 -5.90 20.36
N ASN A 457 -2.05 -6.12 21.58
CA ASN A 457 -1.25 -5.95 22.79
C ASN A 457 -0.13 -6.99 22.87
N ARG A 458 -0.46 -8.28 22.71
CA ARG A 458 0.49 -9.38 22.82
C ARG A 458 1.67 -9.25 21.86
N TYR A 459 1.39 -8.87 20.61
CA TYR A 459 2.41 -8.75 19.57
C TYR A 459 2.91 -7.31 19.40
N HIS A 460 2.51 -6.39 20.26
CA HIS A 460 2.86 -4.96 20.21
C HIS A 460 2.63 -4.31 18.83
N HIS A 461 1.51 -4.66 18.18
CA HIS A 461 1.21 -4.24 16.81
C HIS A 461 0.28 -3.02 16.76
N LEU A 462 0.87 -1.83 16.69
CA LEU A 462 0.15 -0.54 16.74
C LEU A 462 -0.90 -0.37 15.63
N ASN A 463 -0.61 -0.81 14.40
CA ASN A 463 -1.57 -0.66 13.30
C ASN A 463 -2.83 -1.50 13.53
N LEU A 464 -2.70 -2.67 14.17
CA LEU A 464 -3.85 -3.51 14.52
C LEU A 464 -4.66 -2.85 15.64
N LEU A 465 -3.99 -2.34 16.68
CA LEU A 465 -4.63 -1.60 17.77
C LEU A 465 -5.46 -0.42 17.21
N ASN A 466 -4.81 0.45 16.45
CA ASN A 466 -5.42 1.67 15.93
C ASN A 466 -6.55 1.38 14.95
N ALA A 467 -6.39 0.42 14.04
CA ALA A 467 -7.45 -0.01 13.13
C ALA A 467 -8.71 -0.44 13.91
N ASN A 468 -8.56 -1.18 15.00
CA ASN A 468 -9.70 -1.57 15.84
C ASN A 468 -10.31 -0.38 16.58
N LEU A 469 -9.51 0.54 17.13
CA LEU A 469 -10.02 1.75 17.78
C LEU A 469 -10.92 2.60 16.85
N ILE A 470 -10.62 2.65 15.55
CA ILE A 470 -11.42 3.44 14.59
C ILE A 470 -12.72 2.75 14.22
N ARG A 471 -12.71 1.42 14.09
CA ARG A 471 -13.92 0.63 13.82
C ARG A 471 -14.99 0.87 14.89
N MET A 472 -14.57 1.12 16.14
CA MET A 472 -15.45 1.50 17.25
C MET A 472 -16.17 2.84 17.03
N GLU A 473 -15.54 3.79 16.35
CA GLU A 473 -16.12 5.11 16.08
C GLU A 473 -17.09 5.09 14.89
N GLY A 474 -16.99 4.07 14.02
CA GLY A 474 -17.78 3.90 12.82
C GLY A 474 -18.80 2.76 12.92
N SER A 475 -18.63 1.75 12.06
CA SER A 475 -19.60 0.67 11.82
C SER A 475 -19.88 -0.21 13.04
N PHE A 476 -18.95 -0.31 14.00
CA PHE A 476 -19.09 -1.21 15.15
C PHE A 476 -19.56 -0.54 16.44
N LYS A 477 -19.79 0.79 16.42
CA LYS A 477 -20.09 1.60 17.61
C LYS A 477 -21.17 1.03 18.53
N ARG A 478 -22.24 0.46 17.96
CA ARG A 478 -23.36 -0.12 18.74
C ARG A 478 -22.95 -1.33 19.57
N LYS A 479 -22.03 -2.15 19.05
CA LYS A 479 -21.58 -3.40 19.67
C LYS A 479 -20.41 -3.23 20.64
N VAL A 480 -19.80 -2.04 20.68
CA VAL A 480 -18.72 -1.72 21.64
C VAL A 480 -19.22 -1.79 23.08
N GLY A 481 -20.45 -1.36 23.35
CA GLY A 481 -21.03 -1.46 24.70
C GLY A 481 -21.14 -2.90 25.20
N GLU A 482 -21.44 -3.85 24.31
CA GLU A 482 -21.45 -5.28 24.62
C GLU A 482 -20.04 -5.80 24.90
N MET A 483 -19.04 -5.31 24.16
CA MET A 483 -17.63 -5.69 24.33
C MET A 483 -17.09 -5.27 25.71
N VAL A 484 -17.38 -4.04 26.14
CA VAL A 484 -16.93 -3.49 27.43
C VAL A 484 -17.58 -4.21 28.62
N ALA A 485 -18.72 -4.88 28.41
CA ALA A 485 -19.39 -5.66 29.44
C ALA A 485 -18.88 -7.12 29.56
N LEU A 486 -17.96 -7.56 28.69
CA LEU A 486 -17.38 -8.91 28.75
C LEU A 486 -16.37 -9.00 29.89
N GLU A 487 -16.35 -10.11 30.63
CA GLU A 487 -15.39 -10.34 31.72
C GLU A 487 -13.92 -10.23 31.25
N LYS A 488 -13.66 -10.67 30.01
CA LYS A 488 -12.33 -10.58 29.39
C LYS A 488 -11.86 -9.15 29.11
N PHE A 489 -12.76 -8.16 29.08
CA PHE A 489 -12.35 -6.77 28.90
C PHE A 489 -11.48 -6.29 30.05
N ASP A 490 -11.81 -6.73 31.27
CA ASP A 490 -11.06 -6.39 32.48
C ASP A 490 -9.66 -7.05 32.52
N GLU A 491 -9.40 -8.04 31.66
CA GLU A 491 -8.08 -8.67 31.49
C GLU A 491 -7.13 -7.85 30.59
N LEU A 492 -7.64 -6.85 29.85
CA LEU A 492 -6.81 -5.97 29.02
C LEU A 492 -5.97 -5.02 29.89
N PRO A 493 -4.78 -4.59 29.43
CA PRO A 493 -4.02 -3.54 30.13
C PRO A 493 -4.80 -2.23 30.25
N ASP A 494 -4.63 -1.54 31.39
CA ASP A 494 -5.30 -0.26 31.70
C ASP A 494 -5.16 0.80 30.59
N GLU A 495 -3.99 0.90 29.97
CA GLU A 495 -3.76 1.85 28.86
C GLU A 495 -4.67 1.57 27.66
N ILE A 496 -4.90 0.30 27.32
CA ILE A 496 -5.77 -0.09 26.21
C ILE A 496 -7.23 0.15 26.59
N GLN A 497 -7.63 -0.19 27.82
CA GLN A 497 -8.97 0.09 28.31
C GLN A 497 -9.27 1.59 28.26
N GLN A 498 -8.34 2.44 28.71
CA GLN A 498 -8.48 3.90 28.66
C GLN A 498 -8.61 4.42 27.22
N GLN A 499 -7.81 3.91 26.28
CA GLN A 499 -7.92 4.27 24.87
C GLN A 499 -9.28 3.88 24.28
N ILE A 500 -9.77 2.67 24.59
CA ILE A 500 -11.10 2.19 24.16
C ILE A 500 -12.20 3.11 24.71
N LEU A 501 -12.15 3.44 25.99
CA LEU A 501 -13.14 4.31 26.63
C LEU A 501 -13.07 5.75 26.09
N ASP A 502 -11.88 6.33 25.91
CA ASP A 502 -11.73 7.64 25.28
C ASP A 502 -12.36 7.65 23.88
N ARG A 503 -12.10 6.61 23.08
CA ARG A 503 -12.64 6.50 21.72
C ARG A 503 -14.16 6.39 21.68
N LEU A 504 -14.76 5.71 22.66
CA LEU A 504 -16.21 5.59 22.77
C LEU A 504 -16.90 6.95 23.00
N TYR A 505 -16.26 7.84 23.77
CA TYR A 505 -16.87 9.10 24.22
C TYR A 505 -16.32 10.39 23.55
N SER A 506 -15.17 10.35 22.88
CA SER A 506 -14.46 11.54 22.37
C SER A 506 -15.03 12.16 21.07
N GLY A 507 -16.00 11.51 20.43
CA GLY A 507 -16.74 12.07 19.28
C GLY A 507 -15.86 12.36 18.04
N TRP A 508 -14.76 11.61 17.85
CA TRP A 508 -13.86 11.69 16.70
C TRP A 508 -14.47 11.23 15.37
N ALA A 509 -15.64 10.60 15.42
CA ALA A 509 -16.44 10.18 14.27
C ALA A 509 -16.37 11.17 13.10
N LEU A 510 -16.05 10.61 11.92
CA LEU A 510 -16.05 11.29 10.64
C LEU A 510 -17.44 11.87 10.34
N ASN A 511 -17.50 12.82 9.40
CA ASN A 511 -18.76 13.39 8.95
C ASN A 511 -19.72 12.32 8.39
N ASP A 512 -19.17 11.26 7.76
CA ASP A 512 -19.89 10.05 7.39
C ASP A 512 -19.27 8.82 8.09
N GLN A 513 -20.06 8.17 8.94
CA GLN A 513 -19.65 6.96 9.67
C GLN A 513 -19.43 5.76 8.74
N ARG A 514 -19.99 5.76 7.53
CA ARG A 514 -19.76 4.72 6.51
C ARG A 514 -18.35 4.77 5.93
N LEU A 515 -17.71 5.94 5.99
CA LEU A 515 -16.35 6.18 5.50
C LEU A 515 -15.27 6.01 6.59
N ALA A 516 -15.63 5.50 7.78
CA ALA A 516 -14.73 5.39 8.94
C ALA A 516 -13.39 4.68 8.62
N ASN A 517 -13.37 3.78 7.63
CA ASN A 517 -12.18 3.03 7.22
C ASN A 517 -11.72 3.33 5.78
N VAL A 518 -12.30 4.32 5.10
CA VAL A 518 -11.99 4.62 3.69
C VAL A 518 -11.38 6.02 3.61
N PRO A 519 -10.06 6.13 3.34
CA PRO A 519 -9.44 7.44 3.17
C PRO A 519 -10.07 8.20 2.00
N THR A 520 -10.17 9.52 2.13
CA THR A 520 -10.68 10.39 1.07
C THR A 520 -9.74 10.34 -0.13
N THR A 521 -10.32 10.29 -1.32
CA THR A 521 -9.60 10.53 -2.59
C THR A 521 -9.63 12.03 -2.96
N ASN A 522 -10.55 12.80 -2.39
CA ASN A 522 -10.63 14.23 -2.60
C ASN A 522 -9.67 14.97 -1.66
N MET A 523 -8.53 15.38 -2.22
CA MET A 523 -7.46 16.09 -1.54
C MET A 523 -7.61 17.63 -1.60
N GLU A 524 -8.66 18.14 -2.26
CA GLU A 524 -8.97 19.57 -2.31
C GLU A 524 -10.11 19.91 -1.34
N ARG A 525 -9.83 20.79 -0.38
CA ARG A 525 -10.79 21.23 0.63
C ARG A 525 -10.95 22.74 0.59
N THR A 526 -12.13 23.21 0.97
CA THR A 526 -12.37 24.63 1.22
C THR A 526 -12.60 24.84 2.71
N ILE A 527 -11.98 25.87 3.29
CA ILE A 527 -12.16 26.20 4.71
C ILE A 527 -12.49 27.68 4.92
N THR A 528 -13.39 27.94 5.87
CA THR A 528 -13.74 29.26 6.40
C THR A 528 -13.52 29.30 7.91
N LEU A 529 -13.92 30.38 8.59
CA LEU A 529 -13.88 30.45 10.05
C LEU A 529 -14.88 29.48 10.73
N ASN A 530 -15.96 29.09 10.05
CA ASN A 530 -17.07 28.36 10.65
C ASN A 530 -17.43 27.04 9.95
N SER A 531 -16.98 26.83 8.72
CA SER A 531 -17.30 25.65 7.92
C SER A 531 -16.10 25.22 7.08
N GLY A 532 -16.09 23.95 6.70
CA GLY A 532 -15.12 23.38 5.78
C GLY A 532 -15.65 22.09 5.18
N GLY A 533 -14.99 21.60 4.13
CA GLY A 533 -15.40 20.38 3.46
C GLY A 533 -14.74 20.19 2.10
N SER A 534 -15.17 19.13 1.41
CA SER A 534 -14.78 18.89 0.01
C SER A 534 -15.14 20.12 -0.82
N LYS A 535 -14.27 20.48 -1.77
CA LYS A 535 -14.67 21.43 -2.80
C LYS A 535 -15.92 20.86 -3.51
N PRO A 536 -17.04 21.60 -3.58
CA PRO A 536 -18.24 21.12 -4.28
C PRO A 536 -17.89 20.86 -5.74
N ASN A 537 -18.23 19.68 -6.26
CA ASN A 537 -18.13 19.46 -7.70
C ASN A 537 -19.17 20.34 -8.41
N GLU A 538 -18.83 20.92 -9.57
CA GLU A 538 -19.79 21.71 -10.36
C GLU A 538 -21.07 20.91 -10.69
N TYR A 539 -20.94 19.58 -10.79
CA TYR A 539 -22.04 18.63 -11.02
C TYR A 539 -22.90 18.32 -9.79
N GLU A 540 -22.39 18.50 -8.56
CA GLU A 540 -23.19 18.28 -7.33
C GLU A 540 -24.22 19.40 -7.09
N ASN A 541 -24.01 20.56 -7.72
CA ASN A 541 -24.94 21.69 -7.69
C ASN A 541 -25.80 21.79 -8.96
N ASP A 542 -25.72 20.84 -9.90
CA ASP A 542 -26.61 20.80 -11.06
C ASP A 542 -28.00 20.31 -10.59
N PRO A 543 -29.03 21.17 -10.59
CA PRO A 543 -30.38 20.76 -10.20
C PRO A 543 -30.95 19.63 -11.06
N ASN A 544 -30.38 19.37 -12.25
CA ASN A 544 -30.78 18.25 -13.11
C ASN A 544 -30.18 16.90 -12.68
N LEU A 545 -29.10 16.89 -11.89
CA LEU A 545 -28.42 15.68 -11.40
C LEU A 545 -28.76 15.34 -9.93
N LEU A 546 -29.46 16.24 -9.21
CA LEU A 546 -29.98 16.00 -7.85
C LEU A 546 -31.00 14.84 -7.76
N THR A 547 -31.47 14.34 -8.89
CA THR A 547 -32.52 13.29 -8.98
C THR A 547 -32.08 11.92 -8.49
N PHE A 548 -30.77 11.60 -8.41
CA PHE A 548 -30.32 10.27 -7.97
C PHE A 548 -29.95 10.15 -6.49
N GLN A 549 -29.57 11.25 -5.82
CA GLN A 549 -29.21 11.22 -4.40
C GLN A 549 -30.40 11.50 -3.46
N GLY A 550 -31.50 12.04 -3.99
CA GLY A 550 -32.70 12.42 -3.23
C GLY A 550 -33.90 11.49 -3.36
N MET A 551 -33.86 10.45 -4.21
CA MET A 551 -34.98 9.50 -4.31
C MET A 551 -35.07 8.66 -3.03
N LYS A 552 -36.19 8.77 -2.31
CA LYS A 552 -36.54 7.79 -1.29
C LYS A 552 -36.63 6.44 -2.00
N THR A 553 -36.08 5.39 -1.40
CA THR A 553 -36.02 4.03 -1.97
C THR A 553 -37.38 3.52 -2.49
N ALA A 554 -38.50 4.00 -1.92
CA ALA A 554 -39.85 3.68 -2.39
C ALA A 554 -40.18 4.28 -3.77
N ASP A 555 -39.59 5.43 -4.13
CA ASP A 555 -39.84 6.10 -5.42
C ASP A 555 -39.02 5.48 -6.56
N ALA A 556 -37.88 4.85 -6.24
CA ALA A 556 -37.00 4.21 -7.22
C ALA A 556 -37.35 2.74 -7.51
N PHE A 557 -37.91 2.03 -6.53
CA PHE A 557 -38.18 0.59 -6.63
C PHE A 557 -39.67 0.23 -6.54
N GLY A 558 -40.55 1.22 -6.40
CA GLY A 558 -41.97 1.00 -6.13
C GLY A 558 -42.21 0.59 -4.66
N SER A 559 -43.48 0.51 -4.28
CA SER A 559 -43.85 0.03 -2.95
C SER A 559 -43.48 -1.45 -2.76
N VAL A 560 -43.26 -1.89 -1.53
CA VAL A 560 -42.94 -3.32 -1.22
C VAL A 560 -44.03 -4.28 -1.74
N GLU A 561 -45.25 -3.77 -1.95
CA GLU A 561 -46.39 -4.49 -2.52
C GLU A 561 -46.25 -4.70 -4.04
N GLU A 562 -45.50 -3.84 -4.75
CA GLU A 562 -45.23 -3.96 -6.19
C GLU A 562 -44.02 -4.85 -6.50
N ILE A 563 -43.09 -5.00 -5.55
CA ILE A 563 -41.87 -5.83 -5.71
C ILE A 563 -42.17 -7.32 -5.49
N ASN A 564 -43.26 -7.66 -4.79
CA ASN A 564 -43.70 -9.04 -4.57
C ASN A 564 -44.92 -9.39 -5.43
N ILE A 565 -44.76 -9.39 -6.75
CA ILE A 565 -45.64 -10.20 -7.59
C ILE A 565 -45.12 -11.64 -7.48
N ILE A 566 -45.80 -12.42 -6.64
CA ILE A 566 -45.68 -13.88 -6.65
C ILE A 566 -46.43 -14.32 -7.92
N ASP A 567 -45.68 -14.68 -8.96
CA ASP A 567 -46.25 -15.38 -10.11
C ASP A 567 -46.92 -16.66 -9.60
N ALA A 568 -48.23 -16.75 -9.84
CA ALA A 568 -49.05 -17.95 -9.68
C ALA A 568 -49.12 -18.72 -11.01
#